data_AF-A0A1H3G6T7-F1
#
_entry.id   AF-A0A1H3G6T7-F1
#
_cell.length_a   1.000
_cell.length_b   1.000
_cell.length_c   1.000
_cell.angle_alpha   90.00
_cell.angle_beta   90.00
_cell.angle_gamma   90.00
#
_symmetry.space_group_name_H-M   'P 1'
#
loop_
_entity.id
_entity.type
_entity.pdbx_description
1 polymer ?
#
loop_
_entity_poly.entity_id
_entity_poly.type
_entity_poly.pdbx_seq_one_letter_code
_entity_poly.pdbx_strand_id
1 'polypeptide(L)'
;MMVCKPSILIVDDQLDNQKFLVNLLKPDYRVLIAADGIVALDLLRTPPEPDLILLDIMMPIMDGYETCQRIKQQPRLAQIPIIFLTAKIDTDSETRSFELGAVDYVSKPINPPVLRARIRAQLALATQMRRACAERDRSQQLVAQVSSERDAIETLAQQLQAEIAEHERTELALRASQARFERLTQTLKDRLLFFSRTLEGELLYLSEGANSFGIGPAEQAIGCIWPNLLPALIPNLDAVVMSEHLNATTNIVQYELTYRPSDGRQRHLLIHEYRVQDHIQRRELIEGLALDVTEQWALEQVKEDVQRIMRHDLKGPLNAMIALPSLILNDDSLSQKSRKYVGMIEESGRQMYDMIELSLDLFKMETGHYHYFAQSIDILVVLQRLQQFAEVRLRDKTLTVQMRLDGRSCAESEELWATADDRLLFSLLSNLWINAIEASPDGATIELELQRQATTVELTLRNRGTVPEVIRDHFFEKYRTHGKRGGTGLGTYSAKLMADTMGLSLSMETSPLENWTCLRLTLPVLA
;
A
#
# COMPACT_ATOMS: atom_id res chain seq x y z
N MET A 1 -18.77 72.13 -37.53
CA MET A 1 -17.60 71.57 -38.22
C MET A 1 -17.48 72.27 -39.57
N MET A 2 -16.35 72.91 -39.88
CA MET A 2 -16.11 73.40 -41.25
C MET A 2 -16.19 72.20 -42.19
N VAL A 3 -17.22 72.16 -43.04
CA VAL A 3 -17.28 71.18 -44.12
C VAL A 3 -16.18 71.56 -45.10
N CYS A 4 -15.04 70.85 -45.07
CA CYS A 4 -14.02 71.01 -46.10
C CYS A 4 -14.66 70.67 -47.44
N LYS A 5 -14.69 71.65 -48.35
CA LYS A 5 -15.20 71.45 -49.71
C LYS A 5 -14.38 70.36 -50.40
N PRO A 6 -14.99 69.41 -51.12
CA PRO A 6 -14.25 68.43 -51.91
C PRO A 6 -13.32 69.14 -52.87
N SER A 7 -12.16 68.54 -53.10
CA SER A 7 -11.10 69.12 -53.92
C SER A 7 -11.12 68.56 -55.33
N ILE A 8 -11.01 69.43 -56.33
CA ILE A 8 -11.00 69.06 -57.74
C ILE A 8 -9.71 69.60 -58.36
N LEU A 9 -8.92 68.72 -58.96
CA LEU A 9 -7.76 69.10 -59.77
C LEU A 9 -8.19 69.28 -61.22
N ILE A 10 -8.00 70.48 -61.76
CA ILE A 10 -8.23 70.78 -63.17
C ILE A 10 -6.88 70.75 -63.88
N VAL A 11 -6.80 70.00 -64.97
CA VAL A 11 -5.61 69.88 -65.81
C VAL A 11 -6.03 70.25 -67.24
N ASP A 12 -5.62 71.42 -67.72
CA ASP A 12 -5.94 71.95 -69.06
C ASP A 12 -4.82 72.94 -69.43
N ASP A 13 -4.35 72.95 -70.68
CA ASP A 13 -3.23 73.80 -71.12
C ASP A 13 -3.65 75.22 -71.46
N GLN A 14 -4.96 75.47 -71.62
CA GLN A 14 -5.49 76.77 -71.98
C GLN A 14 -5.97 77.55 -70.74
N LEU A 15 -5.31 78.69 -70.51
CA LEU A 15 -5.61 79.61 -69.39
C LEU A 15 -7.08 80.05 -69.33
N ASP A 16 -7.75 80.21 -70.48
CA ASP A 16 -9.16 80.61 -70.52
C ASP A 16 -10.11 79.49 -70.08
N ASN A 17 -9.82 78.23 -70.45
CA ASN A 17 -10.57 77.05 -69.98
C ASN A 17 -10.39 76.87 -68.48
N GLN A 18 -9.16 76.99 -67.98
CA GLN A 18 -8.87 76.94 -66.54
C GLN A 18 -9.67 78.02 -65.78
N LYS A 19 -9.62 79.28 -66.22
CA LYS A 19 -10.37 80.39 -65.58
C LYS A 19 -11.87 80.14 -65.58
N PHE A 20 -12.41 79.66 -66.70
CA PHE A 20 -13.82 79.31 -66.81
C PHE A 20 -14.22 78.21 -65.81
N LEU A 21 -13.49 77.09 -65.79
CA LEU A 21 -13.77 75.98 -64.89
C LEU A 21 -13.58 76.34 -63.41
N VAL A 22 -12.56 77.13 -63.08
CA VAL A 22 -12.35 77.66 -61.73
C VAL A 22 -13.53 78.51 -61.29
N ASN A 23 -13.94 79.48 -62.12
CA ASN A 23 -15.10 80.33 -61.80
C ASN A 23 -16.38 79.52 -61.65
N LEU A 24 -16.53 78.46 -62.46
CA LEU A 24 -17.68 77.57 -62.40
C LEU A 24 -17.71 76.70 -61.14
N LEU A 25 -16.56 76.20 -60.66
CA LEU A 25 -16.49 75.16 -59.63
C LEU A 25 -16.08 75.66 -58.23
N LYS A 26 -15.35 76.78 -58.13
CA LYS A 26 -14.91 77.39 -56.86
C LYS A 26 -16.03 77.68 -55.85
N PRO A 27 -17.29 77.98 -56.24
CA PRO A 27 -18.39 78.12 -55.29
C PRO A 27 -18.63 76.85 -54.46
N ASP A 28 -18.45 75.67 -55.04
CA ASP A 28 -18.84 74.39 -54.46
C ASP A 28 -17.63 73.52 -54.05
N TYR A 29 -16.45 73.75 -54.65
CA TYR A 29 -15.27 72.89 -54.52
C TYR A 29 -13.98 73.68 -54.21
N ARG A 30 -13.00 73.01 -53.59
CA ARG A 30 -11.62 73.50 -53.54
C ARG A 30 -10.94 73.15 -54.86
N VAL A 31 -10.62 74.15 -55.67
CA VAL A 31 -10.07 73.91 -57.01
C VAL A 31 -8.55 74.01 -56.98
N LEU A 32 -7.88 73.00 -57.53
CA LEU A 32 -6.44 72.96 -57.83
C LEU A 32 -6.28 73.02 -59.35
N ILE A 33 -5.17 73.57 -59.85
CA ILE A 33 -4.94 73.77 -61.28
C ILE A 33 -3.55 73.24 -61.63
N ALA A 34 -3.46 72.52 -62.74
CA ALA A 34 -2.23 72.15 -63.42
C ALA A 34 -2.31 72.56 -64.90
N ALA A 35 -1.19 73.05 -65.44
CA ALA A 35 -1.12 73.50 -66.84
C ALA A 35 -0.87 72.35 -67.82
N ASP A 36 -0.42 71.19 -67.33
CA ASP A 36 -0.15 70.00 -68.14
C ASP A 36 -0.12 68.76 -67.24
N GLY A 37 0.04 67.58 -67.86
CA GLY A 37 0.12 66.30 -67.16
C GLY A 37 1.31 66.13 -66.21
N ILE A 38 2.45 66.78 -66.48
CA ILE A 38 3.65 66.71 -65.62
C ILE A 38 3.38 67.48 -64.33
N VAL A 39 2.89 68.71 -64.44
CA VAL A 39 2.51 69.54 -63.30
C VAL A 39 1.43 68.86 -62.47
N ALA A 40 0.45 68.20 -63.11
CA ALA A 40 -0.58 67.44 -62.41
C ALA A 40 0.02 66.28 -61.60
N LEU A 41 0.91 65.48 -62.19
CA LEU A 41 1.56 64.36 -61.51
C LEU A 41 2.44 64.84 -60.35
N ASP A 42 3.13 65.96 -60.49
CA ASP A 42 3.95 66.55 -59.43
C ASP A 42 3.10 67.04 -58.25
N LEU A 43 1.96 67.69 -58.52
CA LEU A 43 1.00 68.07 -57.49
C LEU A 43 0.44 66.85 -56.73
N LEU A 44 0.22 65.73 -57.44
CA LEU A 44 -0.31 64.50 -56.87
C LEU A 44 0.69 63.70 -56.03
N ARG A 45 1.98 64.05 -56.01
CA ARG A 45 2.97 63.36 -55.15
C ARG A 45 2.69 63.60 -53.67
N THR A 46 2.28 64.81 -53.32
CA THR A 46 2.15 65.25 -51.94
C THR A 46 0.68 65.25 -51.49
N PRO A 47 0.32 64.57 -50.39
CA PRO A 47 -1.04 64.61 -49.87
C PRO A 47 -1.41 66.02 -49.35
N PRO A 48 -2.72 66.37 -49.27
CA PRO A 48 -3.88 65.53 -49.56
C PRO A 48 -4.17 65.39 -51.07
N GLU A 49 -4.67 64.22 -51.45
CA GLU A 49 -5.09 63.92 -52.82
C GLU A 49 -6.40 64.64 -53.18
N PRO A 50 -6.60 65.02 -54.46
CA PRO A 50 -7.87 65.54 -54.91
C PRO A 50 -8.96 64.48 -54.88
N ASP A 51 -10.20 64.90 -54.66
CA ASP A 51 -11.36 64.02 -54.68
C ASP A 51 -11.81 63.67 -56.11
N LEU A 52 -11.45 64.49 -57.10
CA LEU A 52 -11.72 64.27 -58.52
C LEU A 52 -10.73 65.03 -59.41
N ILE A 53 -10.43 64.50 -60.59
CA ILE A 53 -9.59 65.18 -61.59
C ILE A 53 -10.42 65.45 -62.84
N LEU A 54 -10.44 66.71 -63.29
CA LEU A 54 -10.91 67.11 -64.62
C LEU A 54 -9.68 67.23 -65.50
N LEU A 55 -9.61 66.43 -66.57
CA LEU A 55 -8.40 66.28 -67.36
C LEU A 55 -8.70 66.54 -68.83
N ASP A 56 -8.09 67.56 -69.41
CA ASP A 56 -8.13 67.77 -70.85
C ASP A 56 -7.34 66.67 -71.56
N ILE A 57 -7.86 66.22 -72.69
CA ILE A 57 -7.20 65.18 -73.49
C ILE A 57 -6.07 65.78 -74.32
N MET A 58 -6.30 66.94 -74.94
CA MET A 58 -5.41 67.51 -75.95
C MET A 58 -4.51 68.58 -75.33
N MET A 59 -3.40 68.15 -74.72
CA MET A 59 -2.41 69.05 -74.11
C MET A 59 -1.01 68.82 -74.71
N PRO A 60 -0.15 69.86 -74.79
CA PRO A 60 1.23 69.72 -75.22
C PRO A 60 2.06 68.97 -74.17
N ILE A 61 3.20 68.41 -74.60
CA ILE A 61 4.18 67.69 -73.77
C ILE A 61 3.68 66.33 -73.27
N MET A 62 2.56 66.28 -72.54
CA MET A 62 1.92 65.06 -72.05
C MET A 62 0.41 65.17 -72.23
N ASP A 63 -0.16 64.28 -73.03
CA ASP A 63 -1.60 64.27 -73.28
C ASP A 63 -2.39 63.72 -72.08
N GLY A 64 -3.71 63.93 -72.09
CA GLY A 64 -4.58 63.48 -71.00
C GLY A 64 -4.62 61.96 -70.84
N TYR A 65 -4.44 61.19 -71.93
CA TYR A 65 -4.47 59.73 -71.86
C TYR A 65 -3.25 59.18 -71.10
N GLU A 66 -2.06 59.67 -71.44
CA GLU A 66 -0.81 59.31 -70.77
C GLU A 66 -0.85 59.77 -69.30
N THR A 67 -1.37 60.97 -69.04
CA THR A 67 -1.56 61.50 -67.68
C THR A 67 -2.47 60.58 -66.85
N CYS A 68 -3.64 60.20 -67.38
CA CYS A 68 -4.60 59.31 -66.72
C CYS A 68 -3.96 57.95 -66.40
N GLN A 69 -3.28 57.35 -67.39
CA GLN A 69 -2.62 56.05 -67.23
C GLN A 69 -1.59 56.08 -66.09
N ARG A 70 -0.73 57.11 -66.04
CA ARG A 70 0.28 57.26 -64.99
C ARG A 70 -0.32 57.47 -63.60
N ILE A 71 -1.46 58.17 -63.51
CA ILE A 71 -2.20 58.32 -62.25
C ILE A 71 -2.78 56.97 -61.82
N LYS A 72 -3.41 56.22 -62.74
CA LYS A 72 -4.07 54.94 -62.43
C LYS A 72 -3.10 53.80 -62.11
N GLN A 73 -1.86 53.86 -62.59
CA GLN A 73 -0.83 52.88 -62.24
C GLN A 73 -0.32 53.01 -60.78
N GLN A 74 -0.59 54.12 -60.10
CA GLN A 74 -0.18 54.31 -58.71
C GLN A 74 -1.30 53.83 -57.77
N PRO A 75 -1.07 52.81 -56.91
CA PRO A 75 -2.12 52.25 -56.03
C PRO A 75 -2.82 53.28 -55.14
N ARG A 76 -2.08 54.32 -54.71
CA ARG A 76 -2.60 55.42 -53.89
C ARG A 76 -3.61 56.27 -54.66
N LEU A 77 -3.30 56.61 -55.91
CA LEU A 77 -4.08 57.52 -56.76
C LEU A 77 -5.11 56.82 -57.65
N ALA A 78 -5.02 55.49 -57.80
CA ALA A 78 -5.83 54.70 -58.72
C ALA A 78 -7.34 54.88 -58.51
N GLN A 79 -7.76 55.14 -57.27
CA GLN A 79 -9.17 55.32 -56.90
C GLN A 79 -9.71 56.73 -57.14
N ILE A 80 -8.87 57.71 -57.52
CA ILE A 80 -9.34 59.07 -57.79
C ILE A 80 -10.15 59.06 -59.09
N PRO A 81 -11.41 59.50 -59.10
CA PRO A 81 -12.20 59.59 -60.33
C PRO A 81 -11.60 60.64 -61.27
N ILE A 82 -11.39 60.25 -62.53
CA ILE A 82 -10.90 61.14 -63.59
C ILE A 82 -12.02 61.30 -64.61
N ILE A 83 -12.43 62.55 -64.86
CA ILE A 83 -13.37 62.92 -65.91
C ILE A 83 -12.58 63.62 -67.03
N PHE A 84 -12.62 63.05 -68.23
CA PHE A 84 -11.98 63.68 -69.38
C PHE A 84 -12.79 64.85 -69.93
N LEU A 85 -12.10 65.88 -70.41
CA LEU A 85 -12.67 66.98 -71.19
C LEU A 85 -12.22 66.77 -72.64
N THR A 86 -13.18 66.62 -73.58
CA THR A 86 -12.86 66.27 -74.98
C THR A 86 -13.52 67.21 -75.99
N ALA A 87 -12.81 67.58 -77.06
CA ALA A 87 -13.38 68.37 -78.17
C ALA A 87 -14.08 67.50 -79.24
N LYS A 88 -13.87 66.19 -79.24
CA LYS A 88 -14.41 65.27 -80.25
C LYS A 88 -15.00 64.03 -79.57
N ILE A 89 -16.24 63.71 -79.93
CA ILE A 89 -16.91 62.48 -79.52
C ILE A 89 -16.94 61.57 -80.75
N ASP A 90 -15.97 60.68 -80.88
CA ASP A 90 -16.08 59.50 -81.75
C ASP A 90 -15.99 58.23 -80.91
N THR A 91 -16.65 57.17 -81.37
CA THR A 91 -16.88 55.92 -80.61
C THR A 91 -15.57 55.21 -80.23
N ASP A 92 -14.53 55.37 -81.04
CA ASP A 92 -13.19 54.82 -80.79
C ASP A 92 -12.46 55.56 -79.64
N SER A 93 -12.65 56.88 -79.50
CA SER A 93 -12.05 57.66 -78.41
C SER A 93 -12.75 57.44 -77.07
N GLU A 94 -14.06 57.16 -77.07
CA GLU A 94 -14.80 56.81 -75.84
C GLU A 94 -14.33 55.47 -75.26
N THR A 95 -14.18 54.46 -76.11
CA THR A 95 -13.74 53.11 -75.71
C THR A 95 -12.33 53.16 -75.10
N ARG A 96 -11.41 53.88 -75.76
CA ARG A 96 -10.05 54.09 -75.27
C ARG A 96 -9.98 54.84 -73.93
N SER A 97 -10.91 55.77 -73.69
CA SER A 97 -10.97 56.56 -72.45
C SER A 97 -11.32 55.71 -71.22
N PHE A 98 -12.29 54.79 -71.37
CA PHE A 98 -12.70 53.90 -70.27
C PHE A 98 -11.68 52.79 -70.00
N GLU A 99 -11.04 52.25 -71.05
CA GLU A 99 -9.98 51.24 -70.91
C GLU A 99 -8.76 51.77 -70.13
N LEU A 100 -8.47 53.07 -70.23
CA LEU A 100 -7.40 53.73 -69.48
C LEU A 100 -7.78 54.08 -68.03
N GLY A 101 -9.03 53.83 -67.63
CA GLY A 101 -9.50 53.96 -66.25
C GLY A 101 -10.17 55.30 -65.90
N ALA A 102 -10.52 56.12 -66.89
CA ALA A 102 -11.39 57.28 -66.64
C ALA A 102 -12.81 56.82 -66.31
N VAL A 103 -13.48 57.56 -65.43
CA VAL A 103 -14.82 57.20 -64.94
C VAL A 103 -15.93 57.89 -65.74
N ASP A 104 -15.60 58.95 -66.47
CA ASP A 104 -16.55 59.69 -67.30
C ASP A 104 -15.83 60.64 -68.28
N TYR A 105 -16.57 61.27 -69.19
CA TYR A 105 -16.08 62.34 -70.07
C TYR A 105 -17.14 63.43 -70.28
N VAL A 106 -16.68 64.63 -70.66
CA VAL A 106 -17.50 65.80 -70.97
C VAL A 106 -17.02 66.45 -72.25
N SER A 107 -17.93 66.63 -73.21
CA SER A 107 -17.63 67.30 -74.49
C SER A 107 -17.50 68.81 -74.33
N LYS A 108 -16.54 69.41 -75.05
CA LYS A 108 -16.37 70.84 -75.27
C LYS A 108 -17.25 71.26 -76.48
N PRO A 109 -17.95 72.41 -76.44
CA PRO A 109 -18.00 73.39 -75.36
C PRO A 109 -18.73 72.86 -74.12
N ILE A 110 -18.17 73.15 -72.95
CA ILE A 110 -18.62 72.57 -71.68
C ILE A 110 -20.00 73.13 -71.29
N ASN A 111 -20.97 72.24 -71.13
CA ASN A 111 -22.29 72.56 -70.58
C ASN A 111 -22.22 72.57 -69.03
N PRO A 112 -22.35 73.73 -68.36
CA PRO A 112 -22.11 73.83 -66.92
C PRO A 112 -23.05 72.96 -66.04
N PRO A 113 -24.38 72.91 -66.29
CA PRO A 113 -25.27 71.97 -65.63
C PRO A 113 -24.83 70.51 -65.72
N VAL A 114 -24.42 70.06 -66.92
CA VAL A 114 -24.01 68.67 -67.17
C VAL A 114 -22.72 68.32 -66.44
N LEU A 115 -21.70 69.18 -66.54
CA LEU A 115 -20.42 68.97 -65.84
C LEU A 115 -20.63 68.90 -64.32
N ARG A 116 -21.42 69.81 -63.75
CA ARG A 116 -21.74 69.80 -62.31
C ARG A 116 -22.52 68.55 -61.88
N ALA A 117 -23.39 68.02 -62.74
CA ALA A 117 -24.11 66.78 -62.46
C ALA A 117 -23.16 65.57 -62.44
N ARG A 118 -22.28 65.46 -63.44
CA ARG A 118 -21.29 64.37 -63.53
C ARG A 118 -20.28 64.39 -62.40
N ILE A 119 -19.73 65.56 -62.06
CA ILE A 119 -18.83 65.72 -60.90
C ILE A 119 -19.51 65.26 -59.61
N ARG A 120 -20.75 65.71 -59.35
CA ARG A 120 -21.51 65.30 -58.16
C ARG A 120 -21.75 63.80 -58.11
N ALA A 121 -22.11 63.19 -59.24
CA ALA A 121 -22.35 61.75 -59.33
C ALA A 121 -21.08 60.95 -59.01
N GLN A 122 -19.94 61.32 -59.61
CA GLN A 122 -18.67 60.60 -59.40
C GLN A 122 -18.11 60.78 -57.99
N LEU A 123 -18.22 61.97 -57.41
CA LEU A 123 -17.83 62.21 -56.01
C LEU A 123 -18.71 61.42 -55.03
N ALA A 124 -20.02 61.34 -55.28
CA ALA A 124 -20.93 60.56 -54.46
C ALA A 124 -20.59 59.07 -54.51
N LEU A 125 -20.32 58.54 -55.70
CA LEU A 125 -19.94 57.15 -55.91
C LEU A 125 -18.63 56.80 -55.21
N ALA A 126 -17.59 57.62 -55.40
CA ALA A 126 -16.28 57.42 -54.76
C ALA A 126 -16.39 57.45 -53.22
N THR A 127 -17.21 58.36 -52.67
CA THR A 127 -17.46 58.44 -51.23
C THR A 127 -18.18 57.20 -50.70
N GLN A 128 -19.20 56.70 -51.42
CA GLN A 128 -19.92 55.49 -51.05
C GLN A 128 -19.02 54.25 -51.06
N MET A 129 -18.19 54.09 -52.10
CA MET A 129 -17.24 52.97 -52.19
C MET A 129 -16.21 52.98 -51.05
N ARG A 130 -15.64 54.14 -50.73
CA ARG A 130 -14.69 54.27 -49.60
C ARG A 130 -15.36 53.90 -48.26
N ARG A 131 -16.61 54.33 -48.04
CA ARG A 131 -17.37 53.97 -46.83
C ARG A 131 -17.66 52.48 -46.75
N ALA A 132 -18.14 51.88 -47.84
CA ALA A 132 -18.43 50.45 -47.90
C ALA A 132 -17.19 49.58 -47.64
N CYS A 133 -16.03 49.98 -48.18
CA CYS A 133 -14.76 49.30 -47.91
C CYS A 133 -14.39 49.39 -46.42
N ALA A 134 -14.42 50.59 -45.83
CA ALA A 134 -14.09 50.79 -44.42
C ALA A 134 -15.04 50.04 -43.47
N GLU A 135 -16.34 50.02 -43.78
CA GLU A 135 -17.33 49.24 -43.00
C GLU A 135 -17.09 47.74 -43.12
N ARG A 136 -16.77 47.25 -44.32
CA ARG A 136 -16.43 45.84 -44.55
C ARG A 136 -15.19 45.44 -43.77
N ASP A 137 -14.12 46.22 -43.83
CA ASP A 137 -12.88 45.92 -43.12
C ASP A 137 -13.10 45.91 -41.61
N ARG A 138 -13.85 46.87 -41.08
CA ARG A 138 -14.23 46.92 -39.66
C ARG A 138 -15.08 45.72 -39.25
N SER A 139 -16.04 45.32 -40.08
CA SER A 139 -16.87 44.15 -39.82
C SER A 139 -16.05 42.86 -39.81
N GLN A 140 -15.12 42.70 -40.76
CA GLN A 140 -14.23 41.54 -40.81
C GLN A 140 -13.32 41.47 -39.58
N GLN A 141 -12.79 42.61 -39.11
CA GLN A 141 -12.00 42.67 -37.88
C GLN A 141 -12.82 42.26 -36.65
N LEU A 142 -14.06 42.75 -36.53
CA LEU A 142 -14.96 42.38 -35.43
C LEU A 142 -15.29 40.89 -35.44
N VAL A 143 -15.58 40.32 -36.61
CA VAL A 143 -15.85 38.87 -36.75
C VAL A 143 -14.63 38.05 -36.35
N ALA A 144 -13.42 38.45 -36.77
CA ALA A 144 -12.18 37.78 -36.38
C ALA A 144 -11.94 37.85 -34.86
N GLN A 145 -12.18 39.01 -34.25
CA GLN A 145 -12.06 39.19 -32.81
C GLN A 145 -13.05 38.30 -32.04
N VAL A 146 -14.34 38.32 -32.42
CA VAL A 146 -15.38 37.50 -31.77
C VAL A 146 -15.08 36.01 -31.93
N SER A 147 -14.57 35.58 -33.09
CA SER A 147 -14.15 34.18 -33.29
C SER A 147 -13.02 33.80 -32.33
N SER A 148 -11.98 34.64 -32.25
CA SER A 148 -10.85 34.41 -31.35
C SER A 148 -11.27 34.36 -29.87
N GLU A 149 -12.15 35.27 -29.44
CA GLU A 149 -12.66 35.28 -28.07
C GLU A 149 -13.53 34.04 -27.79
N ARG A 150 -14.36 33.64 -28.75
CA ARG A 150 -15.18 32.42 -28.64
C ARG A 150 -14.30 31.18 -28.49
N ASP A 151 -13.27 31.03 -29.31
CA ASP A 151 -12.37 29.88 -29.26
C ASP A 151 -11.62 29.80 -27.92
N ALA A 152 -11.22 30.96 -27.36
CA ALA A 152 -10.61 31.06 -26.04
C ALA A 152 -11.59 30.64 -24.92
N ILE A 153 -12.84 31.11 -24.98
CA ILE A 153 -13.90 30.73 -24.02
C ILE A 153 -14.18 29.23 -24.11
N GLU A 154 -14.27 28.66 -25.32
CA GLU A 154 -14.54 27.24 -25.53
C GLU A 154 -13.41 26.38 -24.98
N THR A 155 -12.15 26.79 -25.19
CA THR A 155 -10.98 26.12 -24.62
C THR A 155 -11.00 26.16 -23.09
N LEU A 156 -11.28 27.33 -22.50
CA LEU A 156 -11.39 27.47 -21.04
C LEU A 156 -12.53 26.64 -20.46
N ALA A 157 -13.67 26.60 -21.15
CA ALA A 157 -14.82 25.79 -20.74
C ALA A 157 -14.47 24.29 -20.74
N GLN A 158 -13.73 23.81 -21.74
CA GLN A 158 -13.26 22.42 -21.78
C GLN A 158 -12.28 22.10 -20.65
N GLN A 159 -11.36 23.01 -20.33
CA GLN A 159 -10.43 22.85 -19.21
C GLN A 159 -11.18 22.77 -17.87
N LEU A 160 -12.13 23.67 -17.65
CA LEU A 160 -12.93 23.67 -16.42
C LEU A 160 -13.79 22.40 -16.30
N GLN A 161 -14.37 21.91 -17.40
CA GLN A 161 -15.11 20.65 -17.39
C GLN A 161 -14.22 19.45 -17.04
N ALA A 162 -12.98 19.42 -17.53
CA ALA A 162 -12.03 18.37 -17.18
C ALA A 162 -11.67 18.41 -15.69
N GLU A 163 -11.45 19.60 -15.12
CA GLU A 163 -11.13 19.78 -13.70
C GLU A 163 -12.32 19.39 -12.80
N ILE A 164 -13.56 19.78 -13.17
CA ILE A 164 -14.77 19.37 -12.46
C ILE A 164 -14.92 17.84 -12.48
N ALA A 165 -14.72 17.22 -13.64
CA ALA A 165 -14.82 15.76 -13.75
C ALA A 165 -13.75 15.03 -12.92
N GLU A 166 -12.54 15.59 -12.80
CA GLU A 166 -11.48 15.06 -11.94
C GLU A 166 -11.83 15.20 -10.46
N HIS A 167 -12.34 16.36 -10.04
CA HIS A 167 -12.80 16.60 -8.68
C HIS A 167 -13.93 15.64 -8.28
N GLU A 168 -14.94 15.47 -9.13
CA GLU A 168 -16.06 14.55 -8.90
C GLU A 168 -15.59 13.09 -8.76
N ARG A 169 -14.65 12.64 -9.59
CA ARG A 169 -14.07 11.30 -9.48
C ARG A 169 -13.34 11.11 -8.15
N THR A 170 -12.58 12.11 -7.73
CA THR A 170 -11.81 12.08 -6.48
C THR A 170 -12.76 12.04 -5.27
N GLU A 171 -13.81 12.86 -5.30
CA GLU A 171 -14.83 12.89 -4.25
C GLU A 171 -15.61 11.56 -4.16
N LEU A 172 -15.99 10.98 -5.30
CA LEU A 172 -16.64 9.67 -5.34
C LEU A 172 -15.73 8.57 -4.80
N ALA A 173 -14.44 8.58 -5.16
CA ALA A 173 -13.47 7.62 -4.65
C ALA A 173 -13.29 7.75 -3.13
N LEU A 174 -13.21 8.98 -2.61
CA LEU A 174 -13.13 9.26 -1.18
C LEU A 174 -14.38 8.76 -0.45
N ARG A 175 -15.58 9.10 -0.92
CA ARG A 175 -16.85 8.64 -0.34
C ARG A 175 -16.96 7.12 -0.37
N ALA A 176 -16.55 6.48 -1.46
CA ALA A 176 -16.56 5.02 -1.58
C ALA A 176 -15.56 4.35 -0.61
N SER A 177 -14.40 4.96 -0.39
CA SER A 177 -13.41 4.51 0.59
C SER A 177 -13.94 4.64 2.02
N GLN A 178 -14.49 5.80 2.37
CA GLN A 178 -15.09 6.06 3.67
C GLN A 178 -16.24 5.09 3.99
N ALA A 179 -17.19 4.93 3.06
CA ALA A 179 -18.30 4.00 3.23
C ALA A 179 -17.84 2.53 3.35
N ARG A 180 -16.70 2.17 2.73
CA ARG A 180 -16.11 0.84 2.90
C ARG A 180 -15.55 0.66 4.30
N PHE A 181 -14.81 1.65 4.80
CA PHE A 181 -14.26 1.64 6.14
C PHE A 181 -15.36 1.56 7.20
N GLU A 182 -16.41 2.39 7.09
CA GLU A 182 -17.58 2.37 7.97
C GLU A 182 -18.27 1.00 7.97
N ARG A 183 -18.49 0.38 6.80
CA ARG A 183 -19.06 -0.98 6.73
C ARG A 183 -18.18 -2.04 7.41
N LEU A 184 -16.85 -1.94 7.27
CA LEU A 184 -15.92 -2.88 7.89
C LEU A 184 -15.94 -2.75 9.41
N THR A 185 -15.79 -1.53 9.93
CA THR A 185 -15.83 -1.28 11.38
C THR A 185 -17.18 -1.67 11.97
N GLN A 186 -18.28 -1.42 11.24
CA GLN A 186 -19.61 -1.81 11.68
C GLN A 186 -19.84 -3.32 11.71
N THR A 187 -19.29 -4.06 10.74
CA THR A 187 -19.39 -5.52 10.71
C THR A 187 -18.59 -6.15 11.86
N LEU A 188 -17.51 -5.49 12.29
CA LEU A 188 -16.58 -5.99 13.31
C LEU A 188 -16.85 -5.43 14.71
N LYS A 189 -17.90 -4.62 14.88
CA LYS A 189 -18.18 -3.85 16.10
C LYS A 189 -18.26 -4.67 17.40
N ASP A 190 -18.61 -5.95 17.30
CA ASP A 190 -18.75 -6.84 18.47
C ASP A 190 -17.42 -7.46 18.91
N ARG A 191 -16.37 -7.36 18.09
CA ARG A 191 -15.05 -7.96 18.36
C ARG A 191 -13.90 -6.95 18.34
N LEU A 192 -14.06 -5.84 17.61
CA LEU A 192 -13.04 -4.83 17.40
C LEU A 192 -13.58 -3.44 17.73
N LEU A 193 -12.75 -2.66 18.40
CA LEU A 193 -12.96 -1.25 18.66
C LEU A 193 -11.78 -0.48 18.07
N PHE A 194 -12.03 0.37 17.08
CA PHE A 194 -11.02 1.28 16.52
C PHE A 194 -11.11 2.64 17.17
N PHE A 195 -9.97 3.28 17.42
CA PHE A 195 -9.91 4.60 18.02
C PHE A 195 -8.74 5.43 17.51
N SER A 196 -8.89 6.75 17.58
CA SER A 196 -7.78 7.72 17.51
C SER A 196 -7.87 8.65 18.70
N ARG A 197 -6.72 9.01 19.27
CA ARG A 197 -6.60 9.93 20.39
C ARG A 197 -5.37 10.83 20.26
N THR A 198 -5.39 11.95 20.97
CA THR A 198 -4.18 12.77 21.14
C THR A 198 -3.16 12.08 22.04
N LEU A 199 -1.93 12.60 22.09
CA LEU A 199 -0.89 12.11 23.00
C LEU A 199 -1.31 12.23 24.48
N GLU A 200 -2.11 13.25 24.79
CA GLU A 200 -2.69 13.52 26.11
C GLU A 200 -3.88 12.60 26.44
N GLY A 201 -4.32 11.79 25.47
CA GLY A 201 -5.37 10.77 25.65
C GLY A 201 -6.78 11.21 25.30
N GLU A 202 -6.99 12.40 24.73
CA GLU A 202 -8.31 12.86 24.27
C GLU A 202 -8.75 12.09 23.02
N LEU A 203 -9.91 11.44 23.05
CA LEU A 203 -10.45 10.71 21.89
C LEU A 203 -10.88 11.65 20.77
N LEU A 204 -10.37 11.39 19.57
CA LEU A 204 -10.71 12.09 18.32
C LEU A 204 -11.65 11.27 17.43
N TYR A 205 -11.51 9.95 17.48
CA TYR A 205 -12.36 9.01 16.75
C TYR A 205 -12.59 7.77 17.59
N LEU A 206 -13.81 7.24 17.51
CA LEU A 206 -14.17 5.94 18.07
C LEU A 206 -15.15 5.26 17.11
N SER A 207 -14.90 4.00 16.77
CA SER A 207 -15.83 3.23 15.93
C SER A 207 -17.12 2.87 16.67
N GLU A 208 -18.17 2.48 15.92
CA GLU A 208 -19.46 2.03 16.47
C GLU A 208 -19.36 0.84 17.44
N GLY A 209 -18.23 0.12 17.48
CA GLY A 209 -17.94 -0.91 18.48
C GLY A 209 -18.03 -0.41 19.92
N ALA A 210 -17.95 0.90 20.17
CA ALA A 210 -18.05 1.50 21.50
C ALA A 210 -19.25 0.98 22.32
N ASN A 211 -20.41 0.80 21.67
CA ASN A 211 -21.62 0.28 22.31
C ASN A 211 -21.45 -1.18 22.76
N SER A 212 -20.94 -2.05 21.88
CA SER A 212 -20.74 -3.47 22.17
C SER A 212 -19.70 -3.70 23.26
N PHE A 213 -18.77 -2.75 23.43
CA PHE A 213 -17.75 -2.72 24.47
C PHE A 213 -18.21 -2.04 25.78
N GLY A 214 -19.47 -1.56 25.85
CA GLY A 214 -20.06 -0.98 27.04
C GLY A 214 -19.62 0.45 27.37
N ILE A 215 -19.03 1.16 26.41
CA ILE A 215 -18.61 2.56 26.51
C ILE A 215 -19.80 3.49 26.22
N GLY A 216 -20.75 3.05 25.39
CA GLY A 216 -21.90 3.84 24.93
C GLY A 216 -21.72 4.37 23.51
N PRO A 217 -22.58 5.32 23.08
CA PRO A 217 -22.53 5.86 21.73
C PRO A 217 -21.19 6.53 21.44
N ALA A 218 -20.59 6.21 20.29
CA ALA A 218 -19.26 6.69 19.93
C ALA A 218 -19.17 8.22 19.94
N GLU A 219 -20.24 8.93 19.53
CA GLU A 219 -20.28 10.38 19.48
C GLU A 219 -20.18 11.03 20.87
N GLN A 220 -20.64 10.33 21.90
CA GLN A 220 -20.57 10.82 23.29
C GLN A 220 -19.18 10.61 23.90
N ALA A 221 -18.38 9.71 23.32
CA ALA A 221 -17.03 9.41 23.78
C ALA A 221 -15.97 10.33 23.17
N ILE A 222 -16.25 10.95 22.02
CA ILE A 222 -15.34 11.91 21.38
C ILE A 222 -15.12 13.12 22.31
N GLY A 223 -13.87 13.56 22.44
CA GLY A 223 -13.44 14.64 23.35
C GLY A 223 -13.27 14.21 24.81
N CYS A 224 -13.63 12.97 25.17
CA CYS A 224 -13.34 12.44 26.49
C CYS A 224 -11.92 11.86 26.54
N ILE A 225 -11.28 11.91 27.71
CA ILE A 225 -9.96 11.31 27.92
C ILE A 225 -10.14 9.78 28.06
N TRP A 226 -9.39 9.01 27.28
CA TRP A 226 -9.47 7.54 27.19
C TRP A 226 -9.57 6.79 28.54
N PRO A 227 -8.76 7.11 29.57
CA PRO A 227 -8.87 6.44 30.88
C PRO A 227 -10.19 6.76 31.61
N ASN A 228 -10.79 7.91 31.34
CA ASN A 228 -12.02 8.36 31.99
C ASN A 228 -13.29 7.77 31.36
N LEU A 229 -13.21 7.27 30.12
CA LEU A 229 -14.28 6.55 29.44
C LEU A 229 -14.44 5.10 29.92
N LEU A 230 -13.53 4.67 30.77
CA LEU A 230 -13.46 3.34 31.34
C LEU A 230 -13.59 3.40 32.89
N PRO A 231 -14.60 4.08 33.48
CA PRO A 231 -14.55 4.48 34.90
C PRO A 231 -14.68 3.32 35.90
N ALA A 232 -15.01 2.10 35.44
CA ALA A 232 -15.14 0.91 36.29
C ALA A 232 -13.98 -0.09 36.15
N LEU A 233 -12.94 0.24 35.36
CA LEU A 233 -12.20 -0.80 34.63
C LEU A 233 -10.83 -1.15 35.15
N ILE A 234 -10.12 -0.24 35.82
CA ILE A 234 -8.80 -0.59 36.37
C ILE A 234 -8.53 0.12 37.71
N PRO A 235 -8.64 -0.56 38.86
CA PRO A 235 -7.84 -0.19 40.01
C PRO A 235 -6.39 -0.57 39.68
N ASN A 236 -5.50 0.42 39.51
CA ASN A 236 -4.08 0.27 39.13
C ASN A 236 -3.80 0.05 37.63
N LEU A 237 -4.45 0.80 36.72
CA LEU A 237 -3.78 1.08 35.44
C LEU A 237 -2.71 2.10 35.81
N ASP A 238 -1.50 1.63 36.15
CA ASP A 238 -0.44 2.55 36.50
C ASP A 238 -0.31 3.55 35.36
N ALA A 239 -0.42 4.85 35.68
CA ALA A 239 -0.09 5.94 34.76
C ALA A 239 1.32 5.76 34.14
N VAL A 240 2.14 4.91 34.77
CA VAL A 240 3.41 4.37 34.33
C VAL A 240 3.30 3.55 33.02
N VAL A 241 2.29 2.71 32.79
CA VAL A 241 2.19 1.91 31.55
C VAL A 241 1.97 2.82 30.32
N MET A 242 1.13 3.85 30.46
CA MET A 242 0.89 4.84 29.40
C MET A 242 2.06 5.82 29.20
N SER A 243 2.86 6.10 30.24
CA SER A 243 4.00 7.02 30.14
C SER A 243 5.34 6.34 29.83
N GLU A 244 5.53 5.07 30.18
CA GLU A 244 6.78 4.33 29.92
C GLU A 244 6.81 3.65 28.54
N HIS A 245 5.68 3.19 28.00
CA HIS A 245 5.68 2.46 26.71
C HIS A 245 5.72 3.37 25.47
N LEU A 246 5.46 4.66 25.64
CA LEU A 246 5.65 5.69 24.60
C LEU A 246 7.02 6.39 24.69
N ASN A 247 7.92 5.91 25.57
CA ASN A 247 9.28 6.42 25.64
C ASN A 247 10.16 5.86 24.50
N ALA A 248 10.24 6.66 23.45
CA ALA A 248 11.41 6.97 22.64
C ALA A 248 11.98 5.97 21.60
N THR A 249 11.47 4.74 21.41
CA THR A 249 12.00 3.87 20.32
C THR A 249 11.01 2.99 19.56
N THR A 250 9.85 2.65 20.12
CA THR A 250 8.88 1.74 19.47
C THR A 250 7.64 2.49 19.02
N ASN A 251 7.34 2.46 17.72
CA ASN A 251 6.12 3.05 17.12
C ASN A 251 4.84 2.24 17.39
N ILE A 252 4.96 1.10 18.08
CA ILE A 252 3.88 0.13 18.31
C ILE A 252 3.93 -0.27 19.79
N VAL A 253 2.79 -0.16 20.47
CA VAL A 253 2.59 -0.65 21.83
C VAL A 253 1.46 -1.68 21.81
N GLN A 254 1.69 -2.83 22.44
CA GLN A 254 0.70 -3.88 22.62
C GLN A 254 0.57 -4.20 24.11
N TYR A 255 -0.65 -4.20 24.63
CA TYR A 255 -0.91 -4.55 26.03
C TYR A 255 -2.30 -5.15 26.21
N GLU A 256 -2.44 -5.93 27.27
CA GLU A 256 -3.70 -6.57 27.64
C GLU A 256 -4.42 -5.78 28.73
N LEU A 257 -5.74 -5.73 28.66
CA LEU A 257 -6.60 -5.01 29.59
C LEU A 257 -7.78 -5.88 30.00
N THR A 258 -7.94 -6.09 31.31
CA THR A 258 -9.13 -6.75 31.86
C THR A 258 -10.06 -5.71 32.45
N TYR A 259 -11.35 -5.82 32.17
CA TYR A 259 -12.31 -4.78 32.49
C TYR A 259 -13.72 -5.34 32.69
N ARG A 260 -14.57 -4.68 33.48
CA ARG A 260 -16.00 -4.99 33.64
C ARG A 260 -16.90 -3.79 33.25
N PRO A 261 -17.52 -3.79 32.06
CA PRO A 261 -18.42 -2.73 31.63
C PRO A 261 -19.69 -2.65 32.51
N SER A 262 -20.54 -1.67 32.21
CA SER A 262 -21.83 -1.45 32.89
C SER A 262 -22.80 -2.65 32.80
N ASP A 263 -22.61 -3.55 31.85
CA ASP A 263 -23.34 -4.82 31.72
C ASP A 263 -22.94 -5.88 32.78
N GLY A 264 -21.88 -5.62 33.55
CA GLY A 264 -21.38 -6.49 34.62
C GLY A 264 -20.54 -7.68 34.14
N ARG A 265 -20.37 -7.90 32.83
CA ARG A 265 -19.59 -9.04 32.30
C ARG A 265 -18.12 -8.69 32.21
N GLN A 266 -17.25 -9.47 32.85
CA GLN A 266 -15.82 -9.24 32.70
C GLN A 266 -15.37 -9.56 31.27
N ARG A 267 -14.55 -8.68 30.71
CA ARG A 267 -13.99 -8.77 29.36
C ARG A 267 -12.48 -8.60 29.41
N HIS A 268 -11.81 -9.23 28.46
CA HIS A 268 -10.37 -9.17 28.27
C HIS A 268 -10.10 -8.60 26.88
N LEU A 269 -9.34 -7.50 26.80
CA LEU A 269 -8.98 -6.85 25.57
C LEU A 269 -7.49 -6.99 25.30
N LEU A 270 -7.16 -7.19 24.03
CA LEU A 270 -5.82 -6.98 23.51
C LEU A 270 -5.80 -5.65 22.76
N ILE A 271 -4.99 -4.70 23.19
CA ILE A 271 -4.94 -3.35 22.62
C ILE A 271 -3.64 -3.18 21.85
N HIS A 272 -3.75 -2.70 20.61
CA HIS A 272 -2.63 -2.30 19.77
C HIS A 272 -2.72 -0.80 19.50
N GLU A 273 -1.70 -0.06 19.90
CA GLU A 273 -1.58 1.39 19.69
C GLU A 273 -0.36 1.72 18.84
N TYR A 274 -0.52 2.68 17.95
CA TYR A 274 0.47 3.14 16.98
C TYR A 274 0.58 4.65 17.06
N ARG A 275 1.81 5.16 17.06
CA ARG A 275 2.06 6.60 16.90
C ARG A 275 2.03 6.96 15.42
N VAL A 276 1.13 7.86 15.03
CA VAL A 276 0.91 8.27 13.64
C VAL A 276 1.06 9.79 13.53
N GLN A 277 1.64 10.26 12.44
CA GLN A 277 1.71 11.68 12.13
C GLN A 277 0.52 12.06 11.24
N ASP A 278 -0.39 12.88 11.75
CA ASP A 278 -1.48 13.45 10.97
C ASP A 278 -0.89 14.48 9.98
N HIS A 279 -0.85 14.11 8.70
CA HIS A 279 -0.32 14.96 7.64
C HIS A 279 -1.19 16.19 7.36
N ILE A 280 -2.48 16.15 7.73
CA ILE A 280 -3.42 17.26 7.50
C ILE A 280 -3.21 18.32 8.57
N GLN A 281 -3.20 17.94 9.84
CA GLN A 281 -3.08 18.88 10.96
C GLN A 281 -1.64 19.06 11.48
N ARG A 282 -0.67 18.34 10.89
CA ARG A 282 0.76 18.33 11.28
C ARG A 282 0.98 18.08 12.77
N ARG A 283 0.15 17.22 13.36
CA ARG A 283 0.21 16.82 14.77
C ARG A 283 0.43 15.32 14.88
N GLU A 284 0.96 14.89 16.01
CA GLU A 284 1.08 13.47 16.32
C GLU A 284 -0.16 12.98 17.04
N LEU A 285 -0.61 11.80 16.66
CA LEU A 285 -1.77 11.12 17.19
C LEU A 285 -1.40 9.69 17.58
N ILE A 286 -2.23 9.10 18.42
CA ILE A 286 -2.21 7.67 18.70
C ILE A 286 -3.45 7.06 18.07
N GLU A 287 -3.24 6.11 17.17
CA GLU A 287 -4.30 5.33 16.56
C GLU A 287 -4.16 3.88 16.97
N GLY A 288 -5.28 3.20 17.12
CA GLY A 288 -5.23 1.85 17.62
C GLY A 288 -6.52 1.08 17.43
N LEU A 289 -6.43 -0.19 17.82
CA LEU A 289 -7.57 -1.06 17.92
C LEU A 289 -7.51 -1.88 19.20
N ALA A 290 -8.68 -2.19 19.75
CA ALA A 290 -8.83 -3.13 20.85
C ALA A 290 -9.62 -4.34 20.35
N LEU A 291 -9.07 -5.54 20.57
CA LEU A 291 -9.72 -6.81 20.27
C LEU A 291 -10.32 -7.41 21.53
N ASP A 292 -11.57 -7.86 21.50
CA ASP A 292 -12.15 -8.67 22.56
C ASP A 292 -11.64 -10.11 22.46
N VAL A 293 -10.79 -10.51 23.41
CA VAL A 293 -10.14 -11.83 23.52
C VAL A 293 -10.70 -12.64 24.70
N THR A 294 -11.86 -12.24 25.25
CA THR A 294 -12.46 -12.84 26.46
C THR A 294 -12.62 -14.36 26.36
N GLU A 295 -13.12 -14.87 25.23
CA GLU A 295 -13.32 -16.31 25.04
C GLU A 295 -12.01 -17.10 24.99
N GLN A 296 -10.98 -16.54 24.33
CA GLN A 296 -9.66 -17.17 24.21
C GLN A 296 -8.99 -17.23 25.58
N TRP A 297 -9.05 -16.12 26.32
CA TRP A 297 -8.51 -16.03 27.66
C TRP A 297 -9.21 -17.00 28.63
N ALA A 298 -10.55 -17.10 28.56
CA ALA A 298 -11.31 -18.06 29.37
C ALA A 298 -10.92 -19.52 29.08
N LEU A 299 -10.71 -19.88 27.80
CA LEU A 299 -10.26 -21.22 27.42
C LEU A 299 -8.85 -21.52 27.98
N GLU A 300 -7.96 -20.54 27.91
CA GLU A 300 -6.58 -20.65 28.40
C GLU A 300 -6.55 -20.82 29.92
N GLN A 301 -7.37 -20.05 30.65
CA GLN A 301 -7.53 -20.21 32.10
C GLN A 301 -8.10 -21.56 32.50
N VAL A 302 -9.17 -22.03 31.83
CA VAL A 302 -9.73 -23.36 32.10
C VAL A 302 -8.68 -24.46 31.91
N LYS A 303 -7.84 -24.32 30.88
CA LYS A 303 -6.74 -25.26 30.62
C LYS A 303 -5.69 -25.22 31.73
N GLU A 304 -5.29 -24.03 32.18
CA GLU A 304 -4.37 -23.87 33.32
C GLU A 304 -4.95 -24.42 34.62
N ASP A 305 -6.23 -24.18 34.89
CA ASP A 305 -6.94 -24.65 36.07
C ASP A 305 -7.04 -26.18 36.09
N VAL A 306 -7.43 -26.80 34.97
CA VAL A 306 -7.43 -28.26 34.84
C VAL A 306 -6.03 -28.81 35.10
N GLN A 307 -4.99 -28.19 34.55
CA GLN A 307 -3.61 -28.59 34.78
C GLN A 307 -3.20 -28.43 36.26
N ARG A 308 -3.63 -27.36 36.93
CA ARG A 308 -3.32 -27.10 38.35
C ARG A 308 -4.04 -28.08 39.27
N ILE A 309 -5.32 -28.36 39.01
CA ILE A 309 -6.13 -29.32 39.75
C ILE A 309 -5.54 -30.73 39.60
N MET A 310 -5.20 -31.15 38.38
CA MET A 310 -4.55 -32.44 38.15
C MET A 310 -3.20 -32.55 38.90
N ARG A 311 -2.43 -31.46 39.04
CA ARG A 311 -1.18 -31.48 39.83
C ARG A 311 -1.43 -31.71 41.30
N HIS A 312 -2.30 -30.92 41.91
CA HIS A 312 -2.43 -30.88 43.36
C HIS A 312 -3.25 -32.07 43.87
N ASP A 313 -4.36 -32.37 43.20
CA ASP A 313 -5.35 -33.31 43.71
C ASP A 313 -5.02 -34.76 43.35
N LEU A 314 -4.15 -35.00 42.35
CA LEU A 314 -3.61 -36.34 42.07
C LEU A 314 -2.30 -36.62 42.81
N LYS A 315 -1.43 -35.63 43.04
CA LYS A 315 -0.19 -35.85 43.83
C LYS A 315 -0.47 -36.29 45.25
N GLY A 316 -1.47 -35.70 45.90
CA GLY A 316 -1.87 -36.05 47.28
C GLY A 316 -2.15 -37.56 47.47
N PRO A 317 -3.16 -38.14 46.77
CA PRO A 317 -3.47 -39.56 46.89
C PRO A 317 -2.33 -40.45 46.38
N LEU A 318 -1.57 -40.03 45.36
CA LEU A 318 -0.41 -40.79 44.88
C LEU A 318 0.73 -40.86 45.91
N ASN A 319 1.02 -39.77 46.61
CA ASN A 319 2.01 -39.77 47.68
C ASN A 319 1.63 -40.77 48.79
N ALA A 320 0.33 -40.88 49.12
CA ALA A 320 -0.15 -41.89 50.06
C ALA A 320 -0.01 -43.32 49.49
N MET A 321 -0.32 -43.51 48.20
CA MET A 321 -0.12 -44.80 47.50
C MET A 321 1.35 -45.19 47.30
N ILE A 322 2.29 -44.26 47.46
CA ILE A 322 3.73 -44.56 47.47
C ILE A 322 4.18 -44.82 48.91
N ALA A 323 3.90 -43.90 49.84
CA ALA A 323 4.44 -43.95 51.20
C ALA A 323 3.89 -45.10 52.07
N LEU A 324 2.60 -45.42 51.96
CA LEU A 324 1.98 -46.48 52.78
C LEU A 324 2.51 -47.87 52.42
N PRO A 325 2.64 -48.26 51.13
CA PRO A 325 3.35 -49.47 50.75
C PRO A 325 4.80 -49.53 51.25
N SER A 326 5.58 -48.43 51.15
CA SER A 326 6.96 -48.42 51.66
C SER A 326 7.01 -48.72 53.17
N LEU A 327 6.07 -48.19 53.95
CA LEU A 327 5.96 -48.49 55.39
C LEU A 327 5.57 -49.94 55.66
N ILE A 328 4.65 -50.49 54.88
CA ILE A 328 4.22 -51.90 54.98
C ILE A 328 5.37 -52.83 54.62
N LEU A 329 6.16 -52.52 53.58
CA LEU A 329 7.30 -53.34 53.15
C LEU A 329 8.41 -53.48 54.21
N ASN A 330 8.48 -52.54 55.16
CA ASN A 330 9.41 -52.60 56.29
C ASN A 330 8.98 -53.59 57.39
N ASP A 331 7.79 -54.20 57.30
CA ASP A 331 7.36 -55.26 58.22
C ASP A 331 7.92 -56.63 57.79
N ASP A 332 8.79 -57.19 58.64
CA ASP A 332 9.43 -58.49 58.42
C ASP A 332 8.47 -59.69 58.53
N SER A 333 7.25 -59.51 59.05
CA SER A 333 6.25 -60.56 59.18
C SER A 333 5.47 -60.85 57.89
N LEU A 334 5.67 -60.05 56.84
CA LEU A 334 4.95 -60.19 55.57
C LEU A 334 5.32 -61.46 54.81
N SER A 335 4.29 -62.18 54.33
CA SER A 335 4.49 -63.28 53.39
C SER A 335 5.16 -62.78 52.09
N GLN A 336 5.96 -63.65 51.45
CA GLN A 336 6.62 -63.33 50.18
C GLN A 336 5.63 -62.90 49.08
N LYS A 337 4.40 -63.46 49.10
CA LYS A 337 3.32 -63.11 48.17
C LYS A 337 2.74 -61.73 48.47
N SER A 338 2.53 -61.39 49.75
CA SER A 338 2.06 -60.06 50.17
C SER A 338 3.10 -58.98 49.86
N ARG A 339 4.38 -59.24 50.14
CA ARG A 339 5.49 -58.34 49.82
C ARG A 339 5.53 -58.03 48.32
N LYS A 340 5.31 -59.04 47.46
CA LYS A 340 5.21 -58.85 46.01
C LYS A 340 4.04 -57.94 45.61
N TYR A 341 2.84 -58.14 46.17
CA TYR A 341 1.69 -57.29 45.85
C TYR A 341 1.85 -55.85 46.33
N VAL A 342 2.41 -55.64 47.52
CA VAL A 342 2.66 -54.30 48.06
C VAL A 342 3.72 -53.57 47.22
N GLY A 343 4.79 -54.25 46.80
CA GLY A 343 5.77 -53.70 45.87
C GLY A 343 5.16 -53.30 44.52
N MET A 344 4.22 -54.09 43.99
CA MET A 344 3.49 -53.72 42.75
C MET A 344 2.63 -52.45 42.92
N ILE A 345 2.02 -52.25 44.10
CA ILE A 345 1.23 -51.04 44.39
C ILE A 345 2.14 -49.82 44.49
N GLU A 346 3.26 -49.93 45.21
CA GLU A 346 4.25 -48.86 45.32
C GLU A 346 4.80 -48.46 43.95
N GLU A 347 5.18 -49.45 43.14
CA GLU A 347 5.72 -49.23 41.80
C GLU A 347 4.67 -48.59 40.88
N SER A 348 3.42 -49.03 40.94
CA SER A 348 2.31 -48.41 40.19
C SER A 348 2.04 -46.97 40.62
N GLY A 349 2.10 -46.69 41.93
CA GLY A 349 1.97 -45.35 42.49
C GLY A 349 3.07 -44.41 42.03
N ARG A 350 4.32 -44.88 42.07
CA ARG A 350 5.49 -44.12 41.60
C ARG A 350 5.44 -43.88 40.10
N GLN A 351 5.06 -44.88 39.31
CA GLN A 351 4.86 -44.73 37.86
C GLN A 351 3.79 -43.68 37.52
N MET A 352 2.66 -43.65 38.23
CA MET A 352 1.63 -42.63 38.03
C MET A 352 2.11 -41.24 38.41
N TYR A 353 2.89 -41.12 39.50
CA TYR A 353 3.49 -39.85 39.91
C TYR A 353 4.43 -39.29 38.84
N ASP A 354 5.34 -40.14 38.35
CA ASP A 354 6.29 -39.79 37.30
C ASP A 354 5.58 -39.44 35.99
N MET A 355 4.50 -40.15 35.65
CA MET A 355 3.68 -39.85 34.48
C MET A 355 3.01 -38.48 34.57
N ILE A 356 2.51 -38.07 35.75
CA ILE A 356 1.89 -36.76 35.95
C ILE A 356 2.92 -35.64 35.89
N GLU A 357 4.05 -35.79 36.57
CA GLU A 357 5.17 -34.85 36.47
C GLU A 357 5.61 -34.68 35.01
N LEU A 358 5.84 -35.80 34.32
CA LEU A 358 6.29 -35.81 32.94
C LEU A 358 5.25 -35.24 31.97
N SER A 359 3.95 -35.46 32.20
CA SER A 359 2.88 -34.98 31.30
C SER A 359 2.88 -33.47 31.09
N LEU A 360 3.29 -32.70 32.10
CA LEU A 360 3.35 -31.24 32.04
C LEU A 360 4.57 -30.76 31.27
N ASP A 361 5.70 -31.41 31.50
CA ASP A 361 6.92 -31.14 30.76
C ASP A 361 6.70 -31.47 29.28
N LEU A 362 6.09 -32.61 28.98
CA LEU A 362 5.69 -32.98 27.62
C LEU A 362 4.73 -31.96 27.00
N PHE A 363 3.73 -31.46 27.73
CA PHE A 363 2.82 -30.45 27.22
C PHE A 363 3.53 -29.13 26.88
N LYS A 364 4.45 -28.67 27.75
CA LYS A 364 5.27 -27.49 27.49
C LYS A 364 6.17 -27.70 26.26
N MET A 365 6.69 -28.92 26.06
CA MET A 365 7.48 -29.27 24.89
C MET A 365 6.62 -29.30 23.62
N GLU A 366 5.44 -29.93 23.65
CA GLU A 366 4.46 -29.99 22.54
C GLU A 366 4.06 -28.59 22.08
N THR A 367 3.97 -27.63 23.01
CA THR A 367 3.60 -26.24 22.71
C THR A 367 4.80 -25.33 22.41
N GLY A 368 6.04 -25.84 22.48
CA GLY A 368 7.25 -25.05 22.21
C GLY A 368 7.66 -24.06 23.31
N HIS A 369 7.05 -24.13 24.50
CA HIS A 369 7.33 -23.22 25.62
C HIS A 369 8.30 -23.80 26.66
N TYR A 370 8.80 -25.02 26.44
CA TYR A 370 9.75 -25.66 27.34
C TYR A 370 11.17 -25.09 27.15
N HIS A 371 11.74 -24.56 28.22
CA HIS A 371 13.12 -24.08 28.25
C HIS A 371 13.99 -25.13 28.96
N TYR A 372 15.00 -25.66 28.27
CA TYR A 372 15.96 -26.62 28.83
C TYR A 372 17.31 -25.95 29.12
N PHE A 373 18.12 -26.56 29.98
CA PHE A 373 19.44 -26.05 30.33
C PHE A 373 20.53 -26.94 29.73
N ALA A 374 21.10 -26.51 28.60
CA ALA A 374 22.18 -27.22 27.94
C ALA A 374 23.50 -27.08 28.72
N GLN A 375 24.14 -28.20 29.05
CA GLN A 375 25.44 -28.24 29.72
C GLN A 375 26.30 -29.37 29.15
N SER A 376 27.61 -29.32 29.41
CA SER A 376 28.53 -30.41 29.06
C SER A 376 28.35 -31.57 30.04
N ILE A 377 28.04 -32.75 29.52
CA ILE A 377 27.69 -33.94 30.31
C ILE A 377 28.53 -35.11 29.81
N ASP A 378 29.08 -35.88 30.74
CA ASP A 378 29.70 -37.17 30.43
C ASP A 378 28.62 -38.24 30.23
N ILE A 379 28.44 -38.65 28.98
CA ILE A 379 27.44 -39.63 28.56
C ILE A 379 27.69 -40.99 29.21
N LEU A 380 28.94 -41.37 29.46
CA LEU A 380 29.26 -42.64 30.09
C LEU A 380 28.74 -42.69 31.54
N VAL A 381 28.79 -41.57 32.27
CA VAL A 381 28.21 -41.46 33.62
C VAL A 381 26.67 -41.61 33.57
N VAL A 382 26.00 -41.04 32.57
CA VAL A 382 24.55 -41.21 32.39
C VAL A 382 24.21 -42.68 32.15
N LEU A 383 24.97 -43.36 31.27
CA LEU A 383 24.75 -44.76 30.93
C LEU A 383 25.03 -45.71 32.11
N GLN A 384 26.07 -45.45 32.89
CA GLN A 384 26.34 -46.20 34.13
C GLN A 384 25.18 -46.09 35.13
N ARG A 385 24.63 -44.88 35.32
CA ARG A 385 23.44 -44.67 36.16
C ARG A 385 22.23 -45.47 35.65
N LEU A 386 22.02 -45.51 34.33
CA LEU A 386 20.93 -46.28 33.73
C LEU A 386 21.12 -47.80 33.87
N GLN A 387 22.34 -48.29 33.71
CA GLN A 387 22.65 -49.70 33.88
C GLN A 387 22.40 -50.14 35.34
N GLN A 388 22.79 -49.32 36.32
CA GLN A 388 22.51 -49.57 37.72
C GLN A 388 21.00 -49.55 38.02
N PHE A 389 20.26 -48.59 37.46
CA PHE A 389 18.81 -48.49 37.63
C PHE A 389 18.06 -49.70 37.04
N ALA A 390 18.55 -50.24 35.92
CA ALA A 390 17.92 -51.36 35.22
C ALA A 390 18.43 -52.74 35.65
N GLU A 391 19.36 -52.82 36.60
CA GLU A 391 20.10 -54.03 36.94
C GLU A 391 19.19 -55.22 37.31
N VAL A 392 18.15 -54.98 38.11
CA VAL A 392 17.19 -56.02 38.50
C VAL A 392 16.49 -56.62 37.26
N ARG A 393 16.03 -55.75 36.34
CA ARG A 393 15.34 -56.17 35.12
C ARG A 393 16.27 -56.92 34.15
N LEU A 394 17.53 -56.50 34.07
CA LEU A 394 18.55 -57.20 33.29
C LEU A 394 18.80 -58.60 33.85
N ARG A 395 18.90 -58.75 35.18
CA ARG A 395 19.08 -60.05 35.85
C ARG A 395 17.87 -60.96 35.68
N ASP A 396 16.65 -60.42 35.80
CA ASP A 396 15.41 -61.19 35.65
C ASP A 396 15.29 -61.88 34.28
N LYS A 397 15.76 -61.21 33.22
CA LYS A 397 15.81 -61.76 31.85
C LYS A 397 17.17 -62.36 31.47
N THR A 398 18.14 -62.42 32.39
CA THR A 398 19.53 -62.86 32.11
C THR A 398 20.18 -62.13 30.92
N LEU A 399 19.85 -60.86 30.72
CA LEU A 399 20.38 -60.06 29.62
C LEU A 399 21.82 -59.63 29.90
N THR A 400 22.62 -59.58 28.84
CA THR A 400 23.98 -59.04 28.87
C THR A 400 24.04 -57.70 28.16
N VAL A 401 24.82 -56.76 28.68
CA VAL A 401 25.02 -55.44 28.05
C VAL A 401 26.48 -55.36 27.60
N GLN A 402 26.70 -55.11 26.31
CA GLN A 402 28.02 -54.88 25.75
C GLN A 402 28.14 -53.43 25.31
N MET A 403 29.01 -52.67 25.98
CA MET A 403 29.28 -51.27 25.66
C MET A 403 30.62 -51.14 24.95
N ARG A 404 30.62 -50.44 23.81
CA ARG A 404 31.80 -50.18 23.00
C ARG A 404 31.90 -48.70 22.69
N LEU A 405 33.12 -48.17 22.74
CA LEU A 405 33.46 -46.81 22.35
C LEU A 405 34.46 -46.88 21.20
N ASP A 406 34.16 -46.26 20.06
CA ASP A 406 35.00 -46.26 18.86
C ASP A 406 35.47 -47.67 18.46
N GLY A 407 34.55 -48.65 18.53
CA GLY A 407 34.80 -50.06 18.20
C GLY A 407 35.55 -50.90 19.25
N ARG A 408 36.04 -50.30 20.34
CA ARG A 408 36.73 -51.02 21.45
C ARG A 408 35.85 -51.14 22.69
N SER A 409 36.16 -52.09 23.58
CA SER A 409 35.48 -52.19 24.88
C SER A 409 35.75 -50.94 25.71
N CYS A 410 34.71 -50.36 26.30
CA CYS A 410 34.84 -49.17 27.13
C CYS A 410 35.64 -49.48 28.41
N ALA A 411 36.63 -48.64 28.75
CA ALA A 411 37.36 -48.76 30.01
C ALA A 411 36.65 -47.96 31.13
N GLU A 412 36.83 -48.34 32.39
CA GLU A 412 36.16 -47.69 33.54
C GLU A 412 36.50 -46.21 33.71
N SER A 413 37.66 -45.77 33.20
CA SER A 413 38.14 -44.39 33.28
C SER A 413 37.95 -43.59 31.99
N GLU A 414 37.17 -44.07 31.03
CA GLU A 414 36.85 -43.30 29.82
C GLU A 414 35.79 -42.24 30.12
N GLU A 415 35.92 -41.08 29.48
CA GLU A 415 34.97 -39.98 29.54
C GLU A 415 34.45 -39.68 28.13
N LEU A 416 33.17 -39.37 27.98
CA LEU A 416 32.59 -39.00 26.68
C LEU A 416 31.65 -37.81 26.84
N TRP A 417 32.19 -36.62 26.59
CA TRP A 417 31.48 -35.36 26.78
C TRP A 417 30.58 -35.02 25.58
N ALA A 418 29.33 -34.65 25.85
CA ALA A 418 28.41 -34.07 24.87
C ALA A 418 27.49 -33.03 25.54
N THR A 419 26.81 -32.23 24.73
CA THR A 419 25.96 -31.12 25.18
C THR A 419 24.49 -31.52 25.19
N ALA A 420 23.88 -31.50 26.38
CA ALA A 420 22.45 -31.76 26.57
C ALA A 420 21.97 -31.20 27.92
N ASP A 421 20.67 -31.33 28.21
CA ASP A 421 20.13 -31.19 29.56
C ASP A 421 20.22 -32.55 30.28
N ASP A 422 20.83 -32.61 31.47
CA ASP A 422 21.08 -33.90 32.17
C ASP A 422 19.79 -34.64 32.53
N ARG A 423 18.76 -33.90 32.93
CA ARG A 423 17.48 -34.47 33.33
C ARG A 423 16.74 -35.03 32.12
N LEU A 424 16.66 -34.25 31.04
CA LEU A 424 16.01 -34.69 29.80
C LEU A 424 16.77 -35.81 29.12
N LEU A 425 18.10 -35.75 29.09
CA LEU A 425 18.94 -36.79 28.52
C LEU A 425 18.77 -38.12 29.27
N PHE A 426 18.81 -38.08 30.61
CA PHE A 426 18.56 -39.28 31.42
C PHE A 426 17.17 -39.86 31.16
N SER A 427 16.14 -39.01 31.09
CA SER A 427 14.75 -39.45 30.84
C SER A 427 14.58 -40.03 29.43
N LEU A 428 15.15 -39.40 28.41
CA LEU A 428 15.18 -39.88 27.03
C LEU A 428 15.84 -41.25 26.97
N LEU A 429 17.08 -41.37 27.45
CA LEU A 429 17.84 -42.61 27.40
C LEU A 429 17.18 -43.72 28.23
N SER A 430 16.59 -43.40 29.38
CA SER A 430 15.82 -44.36 30.19
C SER A 430 14.64 -44.96 29.41
N ASN A 431 13.88 -44.12 28.69
CA ASN A 431 12.78 -44.59 27.85
C ASN A 431 13.26 -45.52 26.73
N LEU A 432 14.40 -45.22 26.08
CA LEU A 432 14.98 -46.09 25.06
C LEU A 432 15.51 -47.41 25.66
N TRP A 433 16.16 -47.31 26.82
CA TRP A 433 16.77 -48.43 27.53
C TRP A 433 15.74 -49.44 28.03
N ILE A 434 14.67 -48.98 28.66
CA ILE A 434 13.56 -49.83 29.11
C ILE A 434 12.90 -50.53 27.92
N ASN A 435 12.66 -49.81 26.82
CA ASN A 435 12.10 -50.40 25.60
C ASN A 435 12.99 -51.52 25.04
N ALA A 436 14.31 -51.32 25.01
CA ALA A 436 15.26 -52.33 24.55
C ALA A 436 15.25 -53.59 25.45
N ILE A 437 15.22 -53.42 26.78
CA ILE A 437 15.14 -54.54 27.74
C ILE A 437 13.83 -55.31 27.59
N GLU A 438 12.71 -54.60 27.48
CA GLU A 438 11.41 -55.23 27.34
C GLU A 438 11.26 -56.01 26.04
N ALA A 439 11.80 -55.48 24.94
CA ALA A 439 11.76 -56.11 23.62
C ALA A 439 12.74 -57.29 23.48
N SER A 440 13.82 -57.31 24.28
CA SER A 440 14.83 -58.37 24.24
C SER A 440 14.30 -59.70 24.78
N PRO A 441 14.57 -60.83 24.08
CA PRO A 441 14.31 -62.17 24.61
C PRO A 441 15.33 -62.54 25.69
N ASP A 442 14.97 -63.48 26.55
CA ASP A 442 15.82 -63.92 27.66
C ASP A 442 17.19 -64.41 27.18
N GLY A 443 18.25 -64.04 27.89
CA GLY A 443 19.64 -64.40 27.56
C GLY A 443 20.25 -63.61 26.41
N ALA A 444 19.52 -62.66 25.80
CA ALA A 444 20.06 -61.84 24.72
C ALA A 444 21.11 -60.81 25.18
N THR A 445 21.85 -60.30 24.21
CA THR A 445 22.79 -59.20 24.40
C THR A 445 22.18 -57.91 23.85
N ILE A 446 22.26 -56.85 24.64
CA ILE A 446 22.00 -55.46 24.22
C ILE A 446 23.37 -54.84 23.92
N GLU A 447 23.53 -54.34 22.70
CA GLU A 447 24.76 -53.71 22.23
C GLU A 447 24.58 -52.19 22.30
N LEU A 448 25.52 -51.50 22.94
CA LEU A 448 25.59 -50.05 22.95
C LEU A 448 26.93 -49.61 22.35
N GLU A 449 26.87 -48.99 21.18
CA GLU A 449 28.03 -48.46 20.47
C GLU A 449 28.01 -46.94 20.56
N LEU A 450 29.12 -46.37 21.02
CA LEU A 450 29.37 -44.94 21.10
C LEU A 450 30.46 -44.58 20.09
N GLN A 451 30.20 -43.60 19.24
CA GLN A 451 31.17 -43.13 18.25
C GLN A 451 31.42 -41.64 18.39
N ARG A 452 32.69 -41.28 18.56
CA ARG A 452 33.12 -39.88 18.55
C ARG A 452 33.27 -39.40 17.12
N GLN A 453 32.58 -38.32 16.79
CA GLN A 453 32.71 -37.61 15.53
C GLN A 453 33.30 -36.21 15.80
N ALA A 454 33.62 -35.47 14.74
CA ALA A 454 34.31 -34.18 14.86
C ALA A 454 33.51 -33.14 15.68
N THR A 455 32.18 -33.16 15.60
CA THR A 455 31.28 -32.17 16.22
C THR A 455 30.14 -32.81 17.01
N THR A 456 30.10 -34.14 17.06
CA THR A 456 28.95 -34.90 17.56
C THR A 456 29.41 -36.20 18.21
N VAL A 457 28.58 -36.73 19.10
CA VAL A 457 28.65 -38.10 19.62
C VAL A 457 27.43 -38.85 19.10
N GLU A 458 27.67 -39.98 18.47
CA GLU A 458 26.59 -40.90 18.07
C GLU A 458 26.49 -42.04 19.08
N LEU A 459 25.29 -42.22 19.63
CA LEU A 459 24.92 -43.35 20.48
C LEU A 459 23.99 -44.27 19.70
N THR A 460 24.42 -45.51 19.54
CA THR A 460 23.65 -46.57 18.88
C THR A 460 23.29 -47.64 19.90
N LEU A 461 22.00 -47.80 20.16
CA LEU A 461 21.44 -48.84 21.04
C LEU A 461 20.78 -49.92 20.18
N ARG A 462 21.33 -51.12 20.19
CA ARG A 462 20.81 -52.26 19.44
C ARG A 462 20.37 -53.37 20.38
N ASN A 463 19.16 -53.87 20.16
CA ASN A 463 18.60 -54.98 20.91
C ASN A 463 18.04 -56.04 19.97
N ARG A 464 18.02 -57.28 20.44
CA ARG A 464 17.34 -58.37 19.73
C ARG A 464 15.82 -58.23 19.91
N GLY A 465 15.05 -58.54 18.87
CA GLY A 465 13.61 -58.32 18.83
C GLY A 465 13.24 -57.26 17.79
N THR A 466 12.25 -57.58 16.96
CA THR A 466 11.82 -56.74 15.84
C THR A 466 10.59 -55.92 16.21
N VAL A 467 10.53 -54.65 15.78
CA VAL A 467 9.30 -53.86 15.87
C VAL A 467 8.25 -54.43 14.88
N PRO A 468 7.01 -54.76 15.33
CA PRO A 468 5.94 -55.25 14.46
C PRO A 468 5.59 -54.25 13.35
N GLU A 469 5.30 -54.75 12.14
CA GLU A 469 5.05 -53.93 10.94
C GLU A 469 3.99 -52.85 11.16
N VAL A 470 2.93 -53.17 11.90
CA VAL A 470 1.80 -52.27 12.22
C VAL A 470 2.22 -50.99 12.95
N ILE A 471 3.36 -51.00 13.66
CA ILE A 471 3.83 -49.86 14.47
C ILE A 471 5.19 -49.31 14.03
N ARG A 472 5.77 -49.79 12.92
CA ARG A 472 7.09 -49.32 12.45
C ARG A 472 7.06 -47.86 12.02
N ASP A 473 6.12 -47.50 11.15
CA ASP A 473 6.00 -46.15 10.58
C ASP A 473 5.54 -45.11 11.61
N HIS A 474 4.92 -45.57 12.70
CA HIS A 474 4.35 -44.75 13.76
C HIS A 474 5.05 -44.99 15.11
N PHE A 475 6.29 -45.47 15.10
CA PHE A 475 6.99 -45.93 16.30
C PHE A 475 7.14 -44.84 17.37
N PHE A 476 7.32 -43.59 16.94
CA PHE A 476 7.44 -42.42 17.82
C PHE A 476 6.12 -41.66 18.02
N GLU A 477 4.97 -42.18 17.57
CA GLU A 477 3.67 -41.53 17.78
C GLU A 477 3.06 -41.84 19.15
N LYS A 478 2.20 -40.93 19.61
CA LYS A 478 1.52 -41.00 20.90
C LYS A 478 0.57 -42.21 20.97
N TYR A 479 0.58 -42.92 22.11
CA TYR A 479 -0.32 -44.03 22.44
C TYR A 479 -0.21 -45.26 21.53
N ARG A 480 0.94 -45.49 20.89
CA ARG A 480 1.17 -46.69 20.07
C ARG A 480 1.83 -47.80 20.90
N THR A 481 1.09 -48.89 21.14
CA THR A 481 1.64 -50.14 21.69
C THR A 481 1.11 -51.34 20.92
N HIS A 482 1.91 -52.41 20.88
CA HIS A 482 1.50 -53.70 20.30
C HIS A 482 1.84 -54.83 21.27
N GLY A 483 0.85 -55.67 21.59
CA GLY A 483 1.04 -56.95 22.30
C GLY A 483 1.30 -56.91 23.82
N LYS A 484 1.37 -55.74 24.48
CA LYS A 484 1.67 -55.63 25.92
C LYS A 484 0.44 -55.24 26.75
N ARG A 485 -0.02 -56.12 27.65
CA ARG A 485 -1.00 -55.80 28.70
C ARG A 485 -0.33 -54.91 29.78
N GLY A 486 -0.18 -53.61 29.50
CA GLY A 486 0.36 -52.63 30.45
C GLY A 486 1.29 -51.55 29.87
N GLY A 487 1.60 -51.57 28.56
CA GLY A 487 2.44 -50.52 27.95
C GLY A 487 1.65 -49.22 27.76
N THR A 488 2.21 -48.09 28.20
CA THR A 488 1.57 -46.75 28.10
C THR A 488 1.58 -46.19 26.68
N GLY A 489 2.49 -46.64 25.82
CA GLY A 489 2.64 -46.11 24.45
C GLY A 489 3.14 -44.68 24.38
N LEU A 490 3.67 -44.16 25.49
CA LEU A 490 4.21 -42.80 25.60
C LEU A 490 5.74 -42.78 25.68
N GLY A 491 6.40 -43.90 25.93
CA GLY A 491 7.85 -43.94 26.15
C GLY A 491 8.67 -43.54 24.93
N THR A 492 8.38 -44.10 23.75
CA THR A 492 9.06 -43.72 22.49
C THR A 492 8.71 -42.30 22.07
N TYR A 493 7.44 -41.92 22.19
CA TYR A 493 6.95 -40.57 21.93
C TYR A 493 7.66 -39.51 22.79
N SER A 494 7.74 -39.71 24.10
CA SER A 494 8.40 -38.79 25.03
C SER A 494 9.90 -38.69 24.76
N ALA A 495 10.57 -39.80 24.46
CA ALA A 495 11.98 -39.79 24.06
C ALA A 495 12.21 -38.96 22.78
N LYS A 496 11.33 -39.10 21.77
CA LYS A 496 11.40 -38.31 20.54
C LYS A 496 11.13 -36.83 20.79
N LEU A 497 10.11 -36.51 21.57
CA LEU A 497 9.78 -35.12 21.92
C LEU A 497 10.92 -34.44 22.69
N MET A 498 11.56 -35.13 23.64
CA MET A 498 12.74 -34.63 24.37
C MET A 498 13.93 -34.42 23.43
N ALA A 499 14.18 -35.37 22.50
CA ALA A 499 15.23 -35.23 21.50
C ALA A 499 14.99 -33.98 20.65
N ASP A 500 13.78 -33.84 20.10
CA ASP A 500 13.40 -32.71 19.24
C ASP A 500 13.46 -31.37 20.00
N THR A 501 13.03 -31.35 21.27
CA THR A 501 13.12 -30.17 22.15
C THR A 501 14.58 -29.73 22.35
N MET A 502 15.49 -30.69 22.51
CA MET A 502 16.93 -30.42 22.66
C MET A 502 17.65 -30.25 21.31
N GLY A 503 16.97 -30.36 20.17
CA GLY A 503 17.57 -30.31 18.83
C GLY A 503 18.44 -31.54 18.49
N LEU A 504 18.24 -32.67 19.17
CA LEU A 504 18.94 -33.93 18.94
C LEU A 504 18.29 -34.75 17.82
N SER A 505 19.09 -35.51 17.08
CA SER A 505 18.57 -36.46 16.08
C SER A 505 18.33 -37.81 16.73
N LEU A 506 17.09 -38.31 16.71
CA LEU A 506 16.73 -39.66 17.14
C LEU A 506 16.02 -40.40 16.00
N SER A 507 16.51 -41.60 15.69
CA SER A 507 15.99 -42.46 14.63
C SER A 507 15.91 -43.93 15.05
N MET A 508 15.12 -44.73 14.32
CA MET A 508 14.91 -46.16 14.57
C MET A 508 15.03 -46.94 13.26
N GLU A 509 15.77 -48.03 13.31
CA GLU A 509 15.88 -49.04 12.25
C GLU A 509 15.54 -50.41 12.86
N THR A 510 14.88 -51.29 12.10
CA THR A 510 14.59 -52.65 12.56
C THR A 510 14.68 -53.63 11.38
N SER A 511 15.19 -54.83 11.65
CA SER A 511 15.29 -55.89 10.64
C SER A 511 14.50 -57.12 11.10
N PRO A 512 13.38 -57.46 10.43
CA PRO A 512 12.63 -58.68 10.71
C PRO A 512 13.42 -59.96 10.39
N LEU A 513 14.26 -59.90 9.34
CA LEU A 513 15.08 -61.03 8.90
C LEU A 513 16.19 -61.34 9.89
N GLU A 514 16.86 -60.30 10.40
CA GLU A 514 17.98 -60.43 11.33
C GLU A 514 17.53 -60.33 12.81
N ASN A 515 16.25 -60.09 13.04
CA ASN A 515 15.57 -60.00 14.33
C ASN A 515 16.20 -59.00 15.33
N TRP A 516 16.41 -57.75 14.89
CA TRP A 516 16.92 -56.68 15.75
C TRP A 516 16.17 -55.36 15.56
N THR A 517 16.29 -54.50 16.57
CA THR A 517 15.91 -53.10 16.54
C THR A 517 17.11 -52.26 16.97
N CYS A 518 17.33 -51.15 16.29
CA CYS A 518 18.46 -50.25 16.48
C CYS A 518 17.93 -48.83 16.60
N LEU A 519 18.30 -48.15 17.67
CA LEU A 519 17.99 -46.74 17.92
C LEU A 519 19.27 -45.93 17.85
N ARG A 520 19.28 -44.87 17.05
CA ARG A 520 20.44 -43.99 16.89
C ARG A 520 20.10 -42.59 17.39
N LEU A 521 20.86 -42.11 18.36
CA LEU A 521 20.78 -40.78 18.94
C LEU A 521 22.07 -40.01 18.63
N THR A 522 21.97 -38.79 18.12
CA THR A 522 23.12 -37.92 17.84
C THR A 522 23.09 -36.72 18.76
N LEU A 523 24.17 -36.52 19.53
CA LEU A 523 24.35 -35.42 20.46
C LEU A 523 25.45 -34.48 19.96
N PRO A 524 25.27 -33.15 20.05
CA PRO A 524 26.34 -32.21 19.74
C PRO A 524 27.44 -32.24 20.80
N VAL A 525 28.68 -31.96 20.39
CA VAL A 525 29.80 -31.67 21.29
C VAL A 525 30.06 -30.18 21.24
N LEU A 526 30.13 -29.50 22.40
CA LEU A 526 30.56 -28.11 22.47
C LEU A 526 31.96 -27.98 21.86
N ALA A 527 32.11 -27.02 20.94
CA ALA A 527 33.39 -26.65 20.33
C ALA A 527 34.32 -25.96 21.33
#